data_AF-A0A960SIB0-F1
#
_entry.id   AF-A0A960SIB0-F1
#
_cell.length_a   1.000
_cell.length_b   1.000
_cell.length_c   1.000
_cell.angle_alpha   90.00
_cell.angle_beta   90.00
_cell.angle_gamma   90.00
#
_symmetry.space_group_name_H-M   'P 1'
#
loop_
_entity.id
_entity.type
_entity.pdbx_description
1 polymer ?
#
loop_
_entity_poly.entity_id
_entity_poly.type
_entity_poly.pdbx_seq_one_letter_code
_entity_poly.pdbx_strand_id
1 'polypeptide(L)'
;GAPGPNTFRRGIELHSMGRCNPVFFREFQKLVAEHDWAYIYNTVHLSTLDDYTANRKYLSDILKRTLFFEVNPAKFDGIVESKFQHEFGYRYFEGIAAGCILVGLENRNPNFEKLFPWEDVLIELPTDSEEIVPFLLNLYEQKDRLRHISRANTRGALLYHDFAYRWERTLAAAGLKPTEKLLQRREALFVEAERYA
;
A
#
# COMPACT_ATOMS: atom_id res chain seq x y z
N GLY A 1 -9.00 -5.55 -11.00
CA GLY A 1 -10.06 -4.58 -10.73
C GLY A 1 -9.79 -3.96 -9.38
N ALA A 2 -9.83 -2.62 -9.29
CA ALA A 2 -9.81 -1.88 -8.02
C ALA A 2 -11.06 -2.24 -7.17
N PRO A 3 -11.03 -2.07 -5.83
CA PRO A 3 -12.21 -2.28 -5.00
C PRO A 3 -13.32 -1.30 -5.39
N GLY A 4 -14.58 -1.74 -5.35
CA GLY A 4 -15.70 -0.84 -5.65
C GLY A 4 -15.79 0.35 -4.67
N PRO A 5 -16.21 1.54 -5.13
CA PRO A 5 -16.17 2.78 -4.34
C PRO A 5 -17.07 2.81 -3.08
N ASN A 6 -17.99 1.84 -2.93
CA ASN A 6 -19.02 1.83 -1.88
C ASN A 6 -18.85 0.73 -0.80
N THR A 7 -17.81 -0.10 -0.86
CA THR A 7 -17.61 -1.18 0.14
C THR A 7 -16.44 -0.87 1.05
N PHE A 8 -16.68 -0.06 2.09
CA PHE A 8 -15.63 0.23 3.08
C PHE A 8 -15.43 -0.88 4.13
N ARG A 9 -16.39 -1.81 4.26
CA ARG A 9 -16.22 -2.93 5.19
C ARG A 9 -15.24 -3.94 4.60
N ARG A 10 -14.05 -3.99 5.19
CA ARG A 10 -12.98 -4.96 4.92
C ARG A 10 -13.13 -6.14 5.89
N GLY A 11 -12.69 -7.33 5.48
CA GLY A 11 -12.80 -8.55 6.30
C GLY A 11 -11.46 -9.01 6.89
N ILE A 12 -10.40 -8.26 6.65
CA ILE A 12 -9.06 -8.44 7.22
C ILE A 12 -8.66 -7.07 7.75
N GLU A 13 -8.59 -6.91 9.07
CA GLU A 13 -8.24 -5.64 9.70
C GLU A 13 -6.77 -5.30 9.45
N LEU A 14 -5.88 -6.29 9.51
CA LEU A 14 -4.46 -6.06 9.40
C LEU A 14 -3.76 -7.10 8.52
N HIS A 15 -2.79 -6.66 7.72
CA HIS A 15 -1.93 -7.55 6.96
C HIS A 15 -0.48 -7.06 6.97
N SER A 16 0.45 -7.96 7.27
CA SER A 16 1.89 -7.73 7.17
C SER A 16 2.52 -8.79 6.29
N MET A 17 3.41 -8.40 5.37
CA MET A 17 4.06 -9.35 4.47
C MET A 17 5.54 -9.02 4.29
N GLY A 18 6.39 -10.04 4.34
CA GLY A 18 7.83 -9.91 4.14
C GLY A 18 8.57 -9.68 5.45
N ARG A 19 9.60 -8.82 5.43
CA ARG A 19 10.30 -8.42 6.66
C ARG A 19 9.37 -7.53 7.49
N CYS A 20 8.97 -8.03 8.65
CA CYS A 20 8.09 -7.33 9.60
C CYS A 20 8.93 -6.75 10.72
N ASN A 21 8.58 -5.56 11.19
CA ASN A 21 9.21 -5.00 12.40
C ASN A 21 8.82 -5.87 13.61
N PRO A 22 9.77 -6.40 14.41
CA PRO A 22 9.46 -7.31 15.50
C PRO A 22 8.67 -6.65 16.64
N VAL A 23 8.80 -5.34 16.84
CA VAL A 23 7.97 -4.59 17.80
C VAL A 23 6.53 -4.56 17.30
N PHE A 24 6.32 -4.10 16.07
CA PHE A 24 4.99 -4.07 15.44
C PHE A 24 4.35 -5.44 15.45
N PHE A 25 5.09 -6.48 15.07
CA PHE A 25 4.60 -7.85 15.06
C PHE A 25 4.05 -8.28 16.42
N ARG A 26 4.79 -8.04 17.52
CA ARG A 26 4.33 -8.40 18.87
C ARG A 26 3.09 -7.61 19.29
N GLU A 27 3.07 -6.30 19.05
CA GLU A 27 1.92 -5.47 19.42
C GLU A 27 0.67 -5.81 18.58
N PHE A 28 0.84 -6.15 17.30
CA PHE A 28 -0.24 -6.63 16.45
C PHE A 28 -0.80 -7.98 16.92
N GLN A 29 0.05 -8.87 17.44
CA GLN A 29 -0.40 -10.13 18.04
C GLN A 29 -1.22 -9.89 19.32
N LYS A 30 -0.82 -8.94 20.17
CA LYS A 30 -1.63 -8.55 21.34
C LYS A 30 -2.97 -7.97 20.92
N LEU A 31 -2.97 -7.05 19.95
CA LEU A 31 -4.17 -6.43 19.41
C LEU A 31 -5.21 -7.47 18.96
N VAL A 32 -4.81 -8.49 18.20
CA VAL A 32 -5.75 -9.54 17.73
C VAL A 32 -6.10 -10.59 18.78
N ALA A 33 -5.33 -10.69 19.88
CA ALA A 33 -5.67 -11.54 21.01
C ALA A 33 -6.74 -10.87 21.91
N GLU A 34 -6.71 -9.55 21.99
CA GLU A 34 -7.59 -8.74 22.85
C GLU A 34 -8.82 -8.21 22.10
N HIS A 35 -8.76 -8.15 20.77
CA HIS A 35 -9.82 -7.64 19.90
C HIS A 35 -10.11 -8.61 18.76
N ASP A 36 -11.36 -8.63 18.27
CA ASP A 36 -11.82 -9.50 17.18
C ASP A 36 -11.33 -9.00 15.79
N TRP A 37 -10.02 -8.79 15.66
CA TRP A 37 -9.35 -8.37 14.43
C TRP A 37 -8.73 -9.57 13.73
N ALA A 38 -8.97 -9.70 12.43
CA ALA A 38 -8.26 -10.64 11.58
C ALA A 38 -6.90 -10.07 11.16
N TYR A 39 -5.82 -10.79 11.51
CA TYR A 39 -4.45 -10.44 11.13
C TYR A 39 -3.80 -11.54 10.28
N ILE A 40 -3.44 -11.21 9.04
CA ILE A 40 -2.68 -12.08 8.15
C ILE A 40 -1.21 -11.67 8.17
N TYR A 41 -0.32 -12.62 8.44
CA TYR A 41 1.12 -12.40 8.39
C TYR A 41 1.86 -13.62 7.85
N ASN A 42 3.04 -13.38 7.29
CA ASN A 42 3.90 -14.47 6.83
C ASN A 42 4.91 -14.84 7.93
N THR A 43 5.01 -16.14 8.23
CA THR A 43 6.00 -16.69 9.17
C THR A 43 7.22 -17.30 8.47
N VAL A 44 7.20 -17.37 7.13
CA VAL A 44 8.26 -17.98 6.32
C VAL A 44 8.93 -16.91 5.48
N HIS A 45 10.26 -16.89 5.50
CA HIS A 45 11.09 -16.08 4.62
C HIS A 45 11.68 -17.00 3.53
N LEU A 46 11.42 -16.67 2.27
CA LEU A 46 11.88 -17.37 1.06
C LEU A 46 11.28 -18.76 0.83
N SER A 47 10.23 -18.81 0.01
CA SER A 47 9.82 -20.00 -0.72
C SER A 47 10.03 -19.80 -2.21
N THR A 48 10.25 -20.89 -2.94
CA THR A 48 10.18 -20.88 -4.41
C THR A 48 8.75 -20.52 -4.83
N LEU A 49 8.64 -19.64 -5.82
CA LEU A 49 7.36 -19.26 -6.41
C LEU A 49 7.12 -20.12 -7.65
N ASP A 50 6.18 -21.04 -7.57
CA ASP A 50 5.86 -21.94 -8.69
C ASP A 50 5.16 -21.20 -9.83
N ASP A 51 4.18 -20.35 -9.51
CA ASP A 51 3.46 -19.51 -10.48
C ASP A 51 3.32 -18.08 -9.97
N TYR A 52 4.02 -17.15 -10.65
CA TYR A 52 4.00 -15.73 -10.30
C TYR A 52 2.63 -15.09 -10.53
N THR A 53 1.86 -15.54 -11.53
CA THR A 53 0.57 -14.95 -11.89
C THR A 53 -0.46 -15.31 -10.84
N ALA A 54 -0.49 -16.59 -10.45
CA ALA A 54 -1.33 -17.06 -9.34
C ALA A 54 -1.00 -16.33 -8.04
N ASN A 55 0.29 -16.15 -7.72
CA ASN A 55 0.70 -15.42 -6.52
C ASN A 55 0.27 -13.93 -6.55
N ARG A 56 0.45 -13.24 -7.68
CA ARG A 56 -0.01 -11.84 -7.82
C ARG A 56 -1.52 -11.72 -7.69
N LYS A 57 -2.26 -12.68 -8.23
CA LYS A 57 -3.72 -12.73 -8.08
C LYS A 57 -4.12 -12.98 -6.62
N TYR A 58 -3.49 -13.94 -5.95
CA TYR A 58 -3.69 -14.23 -4.54
C TYR A 58 -3.47 -12.99 -3.67
N LEU A 59 -2.33 -12.32 -3.84
CA LEU A 59 -2.04 -11.08 -3.12
C LEU A 59 -3.08 -10.00 -3.38
N SER A 60 -3.47 -9.80 -4.64
CA SER A 60 -4.52 -8.84 -5.01
C SER A 60 -5.86 -9.15 -4.34
N ASP A 61 -6.22 -10.43 -4.24
CA ASP A 61 -7.49 -10.86 -3.63
C ASP A 61 -7.46 -10.70 -2.09
N ILE A 62 -6.31 -10.89 -1.44
CA ILE A 62 -6.13 -10.55 -0.02
C ILE A 62 -6.21 -9.05 0.21
N LEU A 63 -5.40 -8.26 -0.51
CA LEU A 63 -5.28 -6.82 -0.25
C LEU A 63 -6.62 -6.08 -0.44
N LYS A 64 -7.46 -6.48 -1.40
CA LYS A 64 -8.82 -5.90 -1.54
C LYS A 64 -9.74 -6.18 -0.35
N ARG A 65 -9.37 -7.06 0.57
CA ARG A 65 -10.10 -7.37 1.79
C ARG A 65 -9.40 -6.86 3.03
N THR A 66 -8.18 -6.31 2.88
CA THR A 66 -7.36 -5.72 3.93
C THR A 66 -7.73 -4.26 4.18
N LEU A 67 -7.83 -3.88 5.45
CA LEU A 67 -7.97 -2.49 5.88
C LEU A 67 -6.59 -1.85 6.05
N PHE A 68 -5.83 -2.25 7.07
CA PHE A 68 -4.48 -1.76 7.33
C PHE A 68 -3.46 -2.70 6.68
N PHE A 69 -2.58 -2.15 5.85
CA PHE A 69 -1.47 -2.89 5.27
C PHE A 69 -0.15 -2.34 5.79
N GLU A 70 0.60 -3.18 6.51
CA GLU A 70 1.90 -2.81 7.03
C GLU A 70 2.92 -2.66 5.90
N VAL A 71 3.55 -1.50 5.87
CA VAL A 71 4.65 -1.21 4.96
C VAL A 71 5.77 -0.54 5.74
N ASN A 72 7.01 -0.97 5.50
CA ASN A 72 8.21 -0.35 6.05
C ASN A 72 9.20 -0.06 4.93
N PRO A 73 10.13 0.90 5.12
CA PRO A 73 11.24 1.11 4.21
C PRO A 73 11.97 -0.20 3.87
N ALA A 74 12.46 -0.31 2.64
CA ALA A 74 13.25 -1.46 2.24
C ALA A 74 14.51 -1.54 3.11
N LYS A 75 14.79 -2.73 3.65
CA LYS A 75 15.92 -2.94 4.59
C LYS A 75 15.92 -1.96 5.77
N PHE A 76 14.75 -1.68 6.35
CA PHE A 76 14.67 -0.89 7.60
C PHE A 76 15.54 -1.48 8.73
N ASP A 77 15.84 -2.78 8.67
CA ASP A 77 16.70 -3.56 9.55
C ASP A 77 18.16 -3.67 9.07
N GLY A 78 18.51 -3.07 7.94
CA GLY A 78 19.79 -3.23 7.23
C GLY A 78 20.32 -1.93 6.61
N ILE A 79 20.29 -0.84 7.39
CA ILE A 79 20.67 0.53 6.94
C ILE A 79 22.06 0.57 6.29
N VAL A 80 23.03 -0.20 6.82
CA VAL A 80 24.40 -0.28 6.27
C VAL A 80 24.41 -0.88 4.86
N GLU A 81 23.60 -1.91 4.61
CA GLU A 81 23.50 -2.54 3.29
C GLU A 81 22.70 -1.71 2.28
N SER A 82 21.83 -0.83 2.76
CA SER A 82 21.08 0.11 1.91
C SER A 82 21.93 1.31 1.44
N LYS A 83 23.18 1.43 1.92
CA LYS A 83 24.01 2.64 1.76
C LYS A 83 23.24 3.91 2.14
N PHE A 84 22.40 3.84 3.17
CA PHE A 84 21.54 4.92 3.63
C PHE A 84 20.49 5.40 2.60
N GLN A 85 20.18 4.60 1.57
CA GLN A 85 19.09 4.86 0.64
C GLN A 85 17.79 4.27 1.19
N HIS A 86 16.84 5.13 1.58
CA HIS A 86 15.52 4.69 2.02
C HIS A 86 14.60 4.45 0.82
N GLU A 87 14.71 3.29 0.18
CA GLU A 87 13.83 2.91 -0.93
C GLU A 87 12.48 2.37 -0.40
N PHE A 88 11.38 2.69 -1.07
CA PHE A 88 10.08 2.07 -0.80
C PHE A 88 9.87 0.88 -1.73
N GLY A 89 9.41 -0.25 -1.18
CA GLY A 89 9.18 -1.48 -1.95
C GLY A 89 7.86 -1.46 -2.73
N TYR A 90 7.66 -2.47 -3.59
CA TYR A 90 6.43 -2.67 -4.36
C TYR A 90 5.16 -2.67 -3.50
N ARG A 91 5.26 -3.06 -2.22
CA ARG A 91 4.15 -3.11 -1.26
C ARG A 91 3.38 -1.80 -1.13
N TYR A 92 4.05 -0.65 -1.21
CA TYR A 92 3.38 0.64 -1.17
C TYR A 92 2.38 0.78 -2.32
N PHE A 93 2.84 0.51 -3.54
CA PHE A 93 2.01 0.58 -4.75
C PHE A 93 0.89 -0.46 -4.77
N GLU A 94 1.18 -1.68 -4.31
CA GLU A 94 0.20 -2.77 -4.25
C GLU A 94 -0.92 -2.47 -3.25
N GLY A 95 -0.56 -1.97 -2.06
CA GLY A 95 -1.52 -1.60 -1.03
C GLY A 95 -2.43 -0.44 -1.44
N ILE A 96 -1.86 0.65 -1.99
CA ILE A 96 -2.69 1.78 -2.43
C ILE A 96 -3.61 1.41 -3.60
N ALA A 97 -3.16 0.55 -4.53
CA ALA A 97 -3.98 0.09 -5.65
C ALA A 97 -5.16 -0.79 -5.19
N ALA A 98 -5.02 -1.45 -4.03
CA ALA A 98 -6.10 -2.17 -3.37
C ALA A 98 -6.95 -1.30 -2.43
N GLY A 99 -6.61 -0.01 -2.30
CA GLY A 99 -7.27 0.92 -1.39
C GLY A 99 -7.04 0.58 0.08
N CYS A 100 -5.92 -0.06 0.42
CA CYS A 100 -5.51 -0.25 1.81
C CYS A 100 -5.10 1.09 2.43
N ILE A 101 -5.20 1.16 3.75
CA ILE A 101 -4.59 2.19 4.58
C ILE A 101 -3.18 1.72 4.90
N LEU A 102 -2.17 2.41 4.39
CA LEU A 102 -0.80 2.00 4.68
C LEU A 102 -0.41 2.49 6.08
N VAL A 103 0.13 1.59 6.87
CA VAL A 103 0.65 1.89 8.23
C VAL A 103 2.06 1.36 8.37
N GLY A 104 2.91 2.04 9.12
CA GLY A 104 4.25 1.56 9.41
C GLY A 104 5.23 2.68 9.75
N LEU A 105 6.51 2.46 9.51
CA LEU A 105 7.53 3.50 9.75
C LEU A 105 7.57 4.51 8.60
N GLU A 106 7.66 5.80 8.94
CA GLU A 106 7.83 6.85 7.95
C GLU A 106 9.09 6.59 7.11
N ASN A 107 8.94 6.75 5.80
CA ASN A 107 10.06 6.79 4.90
C ASN A 107 10.45 8.25 4.62
N ARG A 108 11.51 8.74 5.28
CA ARG A 108 12.10 10.07 5.03
C ARG A 108 12.83 10.16 3.69
N ASN A 109 12.19 9.74 2.61
CA ASN A 109 12.72 9.83 1.25
C ASN A 109 12.17 11.09 0.58
N PRO A 110 13.03 12.03 0.14
CA PRO A 110 12.61 13.25 -0.55
C PRO A 110 11.81 13.03 -1.86
N ASN A 111 11.83 11.82 -2.42
CA ASN A 111 11.05 11.46 -3.59
C ASN A 111 9.69 10.83 -3.26
N PHE A 112 9.40 10.57 -1.98
CA PHE A 112 8.12 9.99 -1.56
C PHE A 112 6.97 10.90 -1.99
N GLU A 113 7.02 12.19 -1.64
CA GLU A 113 6.01 13.19 -2.02
C GLU A 113 5.87 13.35 -3.54
N LYS A 114 6.95 13.17 -4.30
CA LYS A 114 6.89 13.24 -5.78
C LYS A 114 6.14 12.08 -6.39
N LEU A 115 6.17 10.92 -5.73
CA LEU A 115 5.51 9.70 -6.21
C LEU A 115 4.10 9.61 -5.66
N PHE A 116 3.88 10.04 -4.42
CA PHE A 116 2.60 10.02 -3.75
C PHE A 116 2.18 11.46 -3.39
N PRO A 117 1.79 12.28 -4.37
CA PRO A 117 1.51 13.71 -4.18
C PRO A 117 0.18 14.02 -3.48
N TRP A 118 -0.38 13.06 -2.74
CA TRP A 118 -1.62 13.23 -1.97
C TRP A 118 -1.36 12.93 -0.49
N GLU A 119 -2.24 13.42 0.38
CA GLU A 119 -2.09 13.30 1.84
C GLU A 119 -2.42 11.90 2.36
N ASP A 120 -1.96 11.59 3.57
CA ASP A 120 -2.28 10.37 4.31
C ASP A 120 -2.00 9.05 3.54
N VAL A 121 -1.06 9.06 2.59
CA VAL A 121 -0.64 7.86 1.84
C VAL A 121 -0.14 6.77 2.79
N LEU A 122 0.67 7.19 3.77
CA LEU A 122 1.23 6.37 4.84
C LEU A 122 0.91 7.06 6.17
N ILE A 123 0.30 6.31 7.08
CA ILE A 123 0.14 6.74 8.47
C ILE A 123 1.30 6.14 9.27
N GLU A 124 2.14 7.02 9.82
CA GLU A 124 3.24 6.60 10.67
C GLU A 124 2.71 5.99 11.98
N LEU A 125 3.21 4.80 12.32
CA LEU A 125 2.95 4.17 13.60
C LEU A 125 3.92 4.70 14.66
N PRO A 126 3.48 4.84 15.92
CA PRO A 126 4.36 5.14 17.03
C PRO A 126 5.52 4.14 17.13
N THR A 127 6.68 4.63 17.54
CA THR A 127 7.87 3.79 17.80
C THR A 127 7.85 3.17 19.21
N ASP A 128 7.11 3.78 20.14
CA ASP A 128 6.86 3.22 21.46
C ASP A 128 5.81 2.11 21.35
N SER A 129 6.16 0.92 21.85
CA SER A 129 5.27 -0.24 21.82
C SER A 129 3.96 -0.02 22.58
N GLU A 130 3.97 0.74 23.66
CA GLU A 130 2.77 0.96 24.49
C GLU A 130 1.72 1.82 23.76
N GLU A 131 2.14 2.60 22.78
CA GLU A 131 1.29 3.53 22.02
C GLU A 131 0.70 2.90 20.75
N ILE A 132 1.28 1.80 20.23
CA ILE A 132 0.87 1.21 18.94
C ILE A 132 -0.59 0.73 18.97
N VAL A 133 -0.98 -0.02 20.00
CA VAL A 133 -2.33 -0.59 20.12
C VAL A 133 -3.38 0.51 20.31
N PRO A 134 -3.24 1.44 21.29
CA PRO A 134 -4.16 2.56 21.44
C PRO A 134 -4.27 3.41 20.17
N PHE A 135 -3.16 3.67 19.49
CA PHE A 135 -3.15 4.43 18.24
C PHE A 135 -3.97 3.74 17.15
N LEU A 136 -3.77 2.44 16.92
CA LEU A 136 -4.50 1.70 15.90
C LEU A 136 -6.00 1.61 16.19
N LEU A 137 -6.39 1.42 17.45
CA LEU A 137 -7.79 1.42 17.85
C LEU A 137 -8.43 2.79 17.65
N ASN A 138 -7.75 3.87 18.07
CA ASN A 138 -8.23 5.22 17.84
C ASN A 138 -8.41 5.51 16.34
N LEU A 139 -7.41 5.14 15.53
CA LEU A 139 -7.45 5.28 14.09
C LEU A 139 -8.60 4.46 13.47
N TYR A 140 -8.82 3.23 13.95
CA TYR A 140 -9.89 2.35 13.49
C TYR A 140 -11.27 2.98 13.67
N GLU A 141 -11.49 3.77 14.73
CA GLU A 141 -12.76 4.46 14.97
C GLU A 141 -13.02 5.64 14.00
N GLN A 142 -12.00 6.14 13.30
CA GLN A 142 -12.12 7.26 12.36
C GLN A 142 -12.65 6.81 10.99
N LYS A 143 -13.84 6.17 10.95
CA LYS A 143 -14.38 5.50 9.75
C LYS A 143 -14.46 6.40 8.51
N ASP A 144 -14.81 7.68 8.67
CA ASP A 144 -14.85 8.64 7.56
C ASP A 144 -13.46 8.97 7.02
N ARG A 145 -12.48 9.18 7.91
CA ARG A 145 -11.09 9.41 7.51
C ARG A 145 -10.53 8.21 6.76
N LEU A 146 -10.74 7.00 7.29
CA LEU A 146 -10.25 5.79 6.62
C LEU A 146 -10.92 5.57 5.25
N ARG A 147 -12.22 5.88 5.12
CA ARG A 147 -12.90 5.89 3.82
C ARG A 147 -12.24 6.85 2.84
N HIS A 148 -11.96 8.07 3.30
CA HIS A 148 -11.33 9.10 2.49
C HIS A 148 -9.94 8.65 2.01
N ILE A 149 -9.09 8.16 2.91
CA ILE A 149 -7.74 7.67 2.58
C ILE A 149 -7.79 6.50 1.59
N SER A 150 -8.70 5.53 1.82
CA SER A 150 -8.86 4.38 0.92
C SER A 150 -9.21 4.79 -0.52
N ARG A 151 -10.10 5.78 -0.66
CA ARG A 151 -10.47 6.35 -1.96
C ARG A 151 -9.31 7.12 -2.58
N ALA A 152 -8.64 7.97 -1.80
CA ALA A 152 -7.48 8.75 -2.24
C ALA A 152 -6.35 7.84 -2.74
N ASN A 153 -6.04 6.77 -2.01
CA ASN A 153 -5.03 5.78 -2.40
C ASN A 153 -5.39 5.07 -3.71
N THR A 154 -6.64 4.64 -3.87
CA THR A 154 -7.10 4.00 -5.11
C THR A 154 -7.04 4.97 -6.29
N ARG A 155 -7.51 6.21 -6.08
CA ARG A 155 -7.47 7.29 -7.08
C ARG A 155 -6.04 7.61 -7.49
N GLY A 156 -5.14 7.79 -6.52
CA GLY A 156 -3.74 8.07 -6.73
C GLY A 156 -3.03 6.95 -7.50
N ALA A 157 -3.32 5.69 -7.18
CA ALA A 157 -2.79 4.55 -7.93
C ALA A 157 -3.17 4.60 -9.42
N LEU A 158 -4.43 4.93 -9.73
CA LEU A 158 -4.95 5.04 -11.10
C LEU A 158 -4.36 6.24 -11.87
N LEU A 159 -4.07 7.35 -11.19
CA LEU A 159 -3.58 8.57 -11.82
C LEU A 159 -2.05 8.64 -11.97
N TYR A 160 -1.30 7.97 -11.08
CA TYR A 160 0.15 8.15 -11.01
C TYR A 160 0.96 6.85 -11.22
N HIS A 161 0.35 5.67 -11.07
CA HIS A 161 1.11 4.43 -10.94
C HIS A 161 0.78 3.33 -11.94
N ASP A 162 -0.14 3.56 -12.88
CA ASP A 162 -0.29 2.66 -14.02
C ASP A 162 0.94 2.71 -14.95
N PHE A 163 1.28 1.57 -15.56
CA PHE A 163 2.38 1.48 -16.51
C PHE A 163 2.21 2.39 -17.73
N ALA A 164 0.98 2.77 -18.09
CA ALA A 164 0.71 3.71 -19.18
C ALA A 164 1.48 5.04 -19.01
N TYR A 165 1.51 5.61 -17.81
CA TYR A 165 2.24 6.85 -17.53
C TYR A 165 3.77 6.68 -17.56
N ARG A 166 4.26 5.48 -17.26
CA ARG A 166 5.70 5.16 -17.37
C ARG A 166 6.09 5.01 -18.84
N TRP A 167 5.31 4.26 -19.61
CA TRP A 167 5.53 4.08 -21.05
C TRP A 167 5.46 5.39 -21.82
N GLU A 168 4.51 6.26 -21.48
CA GLU A 168 4.42 7.59 -22.10
C GLU A 168 5.71 8.39 -21.91
N ARG A 169 6.26 8.41 -20.68
CA ARG A 169 7.53 9.09 -20.38
C ARG A 169 8.70 8.45 -21.10
N THR A 170 8.76 7.12 -21.18
CA THR A 170 9.81 6.40 -21.91
C THR A 170 9.77 6.71 -23.41
N LEU A 171 8.57 6.72 -24.02
CA LEU A 171 8.40 7.09 -25.42
C LEU A 171 8.84 8.53 -25.68
N ALA A 172 8.40 9.47 -24.83
CA ALA A 172 8.79 10.87 -24.93
C ALA A 172 10.31 11.06 -24.82
N ALA A 173 10.97 10.36 -23.89
CA ALA A 173 12.42 10.40 -23.74
C ALA A 173 13.16 9.83 -24.98
N ALA A 174 12.53 8.90 -25.70
CA ALA A 174 13.03 8.37 -26.97
C ALA A 174 12.63 9.23 -28.19
N GLY A 175 11.96 10.36 -28.00
CA GLY A 175 11.45 11.20 -29.10
C GLY A 175 10.25 10.60 -29.85
N LEU A 176 9.61 9.59 -29.29
CA LEU A 176 8.47 8.89 -29.87
C LEU A 176 7.15 9.44 -29.32
N LYS A 177 6.13 9.46 -30.18
CA LYS A 177 4.77 9.83 -29.77
C LYS A 177 4.06 8.65 -29.07
N PRO A 178 3.16 8.91 -28.10
CA PRO A 178 2.28 7.90 -27.55
C PRO A 178 1.47 7.19 -28.64
N THR A 179 1.23 5.89 -28.46
CA THR A 179 0.31 5.16 -29.33
C THR A 179 -1.14 5.45 -28.95
N GLU A 180 -2.05 5.30 -29.90
CA GLU A 180 -3.50 5.46 -29.66
C GLU A 180 -4.01 4.59 -28.50
N LYS A 181 -3.54 3.34 -28.42
CA LYS A 181 -3.89 2.42 -27.32
C LYS A 181 -3.44 2.95 -25.94
N LEU A 182 -2.29 3.61 -25.88
CA LEU A 182 -1.80 4.21 -24.64
C LEU A 182 -2.69 5.39 -24.22
N LEU A 183 -3.07 6.24 -25.16
CA LEU A 183 -3.97 7.38 -24.91
C LEU A 183 -5.34 6.90 -24.42
N GLN A 184 -5.92 5.88 -25.07
CA GLN A 184 -7.17 5.26 -24.64
C GLN A 184 -7.07 4.67 -23.23
N ARG A 185 -5.94 4.04 -22.88
CA ARG A 185 -5.71 3.54 -21.52
C ARG A 185 -5.66 4.67 -20.50
N ARG A 186 -4.99 5.79 -20.81
CA ARG A 186 -4.94 6.96 -19.92
C ARG A 186 -6.32 7.55 -19.68
N GLU A 187 -7.13 7.69 -20.72
CA GLU A 187 -8.50 8.18 -20.59
C GLU A 187 -9.36 7.24 -19.73
N ALA A 188 -9.29 5.94 -19.97
CA ALA A 188 -10.02 4.96 -19.17
C ALA A 188 -9.61 4.97 -17.68
N LEU A 189 -8.32 5.19 -17.40
CA LEU A 189 -7.81 5.33 -16.04
C LEU A 189 -8.34 6.60 -15.37
N PHE A 190 -8.37 7.72 -16.09
CA PHE A 190 -8.89 8.98 -15.60
C PHE A 190 -10.39 8.85 -15.25
N VAL A 191 -11.19 8.31 -16.17
CA VAL A 191 -12.62 8.06 -15.95
C VAL A 191 -12.87 7.16 -14.73
N GLU A 192 -12.07 6.08 -14.58
CA GLU A 192 -12.19 5.22 -13.40
C GLU A 192 -11.78 5.94 -12.11
N ALA A 193 -10.74 6.77 -12.15
CA ALA A 193 -10.26 7.53 -10.99
C ALA A 193 -11.32 8.51 -10.46
N GLU A 194 -12.11 9.12 -11.33
CA GLU A 194 -13.18 10.05 -10.94
C GLU A 194 -14.32 9.38 -10.16
N ARG A 195 -14.43 8.04 -10.18
CA ARG A 195 -15.37 7.30 -9.31
C ARG A 195 -14.95 7.34 -7.83
N TYR A 196 -13.70 7.71 -7.56
CA TYR A 196 -13.09 7.79 -6.22
C TYR A 196 -12.85 9.25 -5.77
N ALA A 197 -13.25 10.24 -6.58
CA ALA A 197 -13.20 11.66 -6.21
C ALA A 197 -14.14 12.01 -5.05
#